data_AF-A0A937GFG9-F1
#
_entry.id   AF-A0A937GFG9-F1
#
_cell.length_a   1.000
_cell.length_b   1.000
_cell.length_c   1.000
_cell.angle_alpha   90.00
_cell.angle_beta   90.00
_cell.angle_gamma   90.00
#
_symmetry.space_group_name_H-M   'P 1'
#
loop_
_entity.id
_entity.type
_entity.pdbx_description
1 polymer ?
#
loop_
_entity_poly.entity_id
_entity_poly.type
_entity_poly.pdbx_seq_one_letter_code
_entity_poly.pdbx_strand_id
1 'polypeptide(L)' 'MLGIRHPFTGALYERDGEGNILVTDGDRTGRFTSEGQWLDGDLRECDPQICGWVAGPQALNHRMADSDRSD' A
#
# COMPACT_ATOMS: atom_id res chain seq x y z
N MET A 1 4.25 10.08 0.86
CA MET A 1 4.48 8.68 0.46
C MET A 1 4.20 7.81 1.68
N LEU A 2 3.04 7.15 1.73
CA LEU A 2 2.63 6.29 2.85
C LEU A 2 2.51 4.87 2.27
N GLY A 3 3.49 4.02 2.55
CA GLY A 3 3.55 2.65 2.03
C GLY A 3 4.15 1.69 3.04
N ILE A 4 3.93 0.39 2.81
CA ILE A 4 4.52 -0.68 3.62
C ILE A 4 5.69 -1.27 2.84
N ARG A 5 6.83 -1.43 3.51
CA ARG A 5 7.97 -2.15 2.94
C ARG A 5 7.94 -3.60 3.40
N HIS A 6 7.99 -4.53 2.45
CA HIS A 6 7.99 -5.95 2.75
C HIS A 6 9.25 -6.31 3.55
N PRO A 7 9.15 -6.99 4.71
CA PRO A 7 10.27 -7.17 5.62
C PRO A 7 11.38 -8.08 5.08
N PHE A 8 11.04 -9.05 4.23
CA PHE A 8 12.02 -9.97 3.64
C PHE A 8 12.60 -9.50 2.30
N THR A 9 11.76 -9.10 1.34
CA THR A 9 12.21 -8.71 -0.01
C THR A 9 12.60 -7.23 -0.10
N GLY A 10 12.08 -6.38 0.78
CA GLY A 10 12.25 -4.93 0.67
C GLY A 10 11.35 -4.26 -0.39
N ALA A 11 10.47 -5.00 -1.06
CA ALA A 11 9.53 -4.43 -2.01
C ALA A 11 8.61 -3.39 -1.32
N LEU A 12 8.34 -2.28 -1.98
CA LEU A 12 7.51 -1.19 -1.49
C LEU A 12 6.08 -1.34 -2.04
N TYR A 13 5.10 -1.30 -1.14
CA TYR A 13 3.67 -1.44 -1.46
C TYR A 13 2.97 -0.12 -1.15
N GLU A 14 2.31 0.45 -2.15
CA GLU A 14 1.67 1.76 -2.08
C GLU A 14 0.29 1.73 -2.72
N ARG A 15 -0.63 2.55 -2.20
CA ARG A 15 -1.88 2.82 -2.92
C ARG A 15 -1.60 3.77 -4.07
N ASP A 16 -2.20 3.50 -5.21
CA ASP A 16 -2.14 4.40 -6.36
C ASP A 16 -3.26 5.46 -6.40
N GLY A 17 -4.23 5.37 -5.49
CA GLY A 17 -5.37 6.30 -5.40
C GLY A 17 -6.63 5.83 -6.14
N GLU A 18 -6.57 4.76 -6.93
CA GLU A 18 -7.70 4.18 -7.68
C GLU A 18 -8.17 2.85 -7.09
N GLY A 19 -7.72 2.52 -5.87
CA GLY A 19 -8.08 1.29 -5.16
C GLY A 19 -7.17 0.10 -5.47
N ASN A 20 -6.10 0.30 -6.24
CA ASN A 20 -5.11 -0.75 -6.50
C ASN A 20 -3.80 -0.44 -5.77
N ILE A 21 -2.93 -1.45 -5.75
CA ILE A 21 -1.64 -1.45 -5.06
C ILE A 21 -0.53 -1.44 -6.11
N LEU A 22 0.28 -0.39 -6.09
CA LEU A 22 1.54 -0.34 -6.81
C LEU A 22 2.61 -1.02 -5.95
N VAL A 23 3.24 -2.06 -6.50
CA VAL A 23 4.36 -2.76 -5.86
C VAL A 23 5.63 -2.46 -6.65
N THR A 24 6.64 -1.97 -5.96
CA THR A 24 7.97 -1.68 -6.52
C THR A 24 9.02 -2.58 -5.88
N ASP A 25 9.73 -3.36 -6.70
CA ASP A 25 10.83 -4.23 -6.29
C ASP A 25 12.07 -3.96 -7.16
N GLY A 26 12.99 -3.16 -6.62
CA GLY A 26 14.11 -2.61 -7.39
C GLY A 26 13.62 -1.75 -8.55
N ASP A 27 14.00 -2.12 -9.78
CA ASP A 27 13.60 -1.44 -11.01
C ASP A 27 12.28 -1.96 -11.60
N ARG A 28 11.68 -2.99 -10.99
CA ARG A 28 10.44 -3.61 -11.48
C ARG A 28 9.26 -3.07 -10.70
N THR A 29 8.16 -2.84 -11.42
CA THR A 29 6.89 -2.44 -10.83
C THR A 29 5.75 -3.33 -11.33
N GLY A 30 4.72 -3.48 -10.51
CA GLY A 30 3.50 -4.17 -10.88
C GLY A 30 2.32 -3.59 -10.14
N ARG A 31 1.18 -3.54 -10.82
CA ARG A 31 -0.07 -3.07 -10.24
C ARG A 31 -0.95 -4.26 -9.90
N PHE A 32 -1.50 -4.27 -8.69
CA PHE A 32 -2.26 -5.40 -8.16
C PHE A 32 -3.54 -4.93 -7.49
N THR A 33 -4.57 -5.77 -7.45
CA THR A 33 -5.76 -5.52 -6.62
C THR A 33 -5.41 -5.65 -5.13
N SER A 34 -6.34 -5.27 -4.24
CA SER A 34 -6.22 -5.48 -2.79
C SER A 34 -6.04 -6.95 -2.40
N GLU A 35 -6.48 -7.87 -3.25
CA GLU A 35 -6.38 -9.33 -3.08
C GLU A 35 -5.10 -9.89 -3.73
N GLY A 36 -4.22 -9.03 -4.25
CA GLY A 36 -2.96 -9.43 -4.88
C GLY A 36 -3.11 -9.98 -6.30
N GLN A 37 -4.23 -9.75 -6.99
CA GLN A 37 -4.38 -10.15 -8.38
C GLN A 37 -3.61 -9.17 -9.29
N TRP A 38 -2.77 -9.69 -10.18
CA TRP A 38 -1.97 -8.88 -11.10
C TRP A 38 -2.85 -8.19 -12.17
N LEU A 39 -2.60 -6.91 -12.41
CA LEU A 39 -3.28 -6.08 -13.40
C LEU A 39 -2.35 -5.70 -14.56
N ASP A 40 -1.21 -5.08 -14.25
CA ASP A 40 -0.23 -4.61 -15.23
C ASP A 40 1.21 -4.55 -14.65
N GLY A 41 2.19 -4.28 -15.52
CA GLY A 41 3.60 -4.13 -15.17
C GLY A 41 4.49 -5.37 -15.34
N ASP A 42 5.76 -5.18 -15.02
CA ASP A 42 6.83 -6.16 -15.19
C ASP A 42 6.98 -7.10 -13.98
N LEU A 43 6.57 -6.65 -12.79
CA LEU A 43 6.45 -7.47 -11.60
C LEU A 43 5.11 -8.21 -11.62
N ARG A 44 5.16 -9.54 -11.72
CA ARG A 44 3.96 -10.41 -11.88
C ARG A 44 3.48 -11.06 -10.59
N GLU A 45 4.27 -10.96 -9.53
CA GLU A 45 3.99 -11.59 -8.23
C GLU A 45 4.12 -10.54 -7.13
N CYS A 46 3.25 -10.65 -6.12
CA CYS A 46 3.29 -9.84 -4.92
C CYS A 46 2.85 -10.70 -3.71
N ASP A 47 3.03 -10.18 -2.49
CA ASP A 47 2.43 -10.75 -1.29
C ASP A 47 0.98 -10.23 -1.14
N PRO A 48 -0.05 -11.08 -1.31
CA PRO A 48 -1.44 -10.67 -1.20
C PRO A 48 -1.82 -10.15 0.19
N GLN A 49 -1.15 -10.62 1.26
CA GLN A 49 -1.44 -10.16 2.62
C GLN A 49 -1.04 -8.69 2.79
N ILE A 50 0.12 -8.30 2.25
CA ILE A 50 0.57 -6.92 2.31
C ILE A 50 -0.32 -6.03 1.45
N CYS A 51 -0.75 -6.48 0.26
CA CYS A 51 -1.75 -5.76 -0.54
C CYS A 51 -3.02 -5.46 0.26
N GLY A 52 -3.55 -6.47 0.97
CA GLY A 52 -4.71 -6.31 1.85
C GLY A 52 -4.47 -5.31 2.99
N TRP A 53 -3.29 -5.33 3.61
CA TRP A 53 -2.94 -4.37 4.67
C TRP A 53 -2.81 -2.95 4.15
N VAL A 54 -2.17 -2.77 2.98
CA VAL A 54 -2.04 -1.46 2.35
C VAL A 54 -3.41 -0.93 1.95
N ALA A 55 -4.34 -1.78 1.50
CA ALA A 55 -5.70 -1.40 1.11
C ALA A 55 -6.66 -1.13 2.30
N GLY A 56 -6.40 -1.72 3.47
CA GLY A 56 -7.29 -1.65 4.64
C GLY A 56 -7.52 -0.22 5.17
N PRO A 57 -8.68 0.09 5.79
CA PRO A 57 -9.03 1.45 6.20
C PRO A 57 -7.95 2.08 7.09
N GLN A 58 -7.48 3.27 6.70
CA GLN A 58 -6.62 4.09 7.56
C GLN A 58 -7.50 4.76 8.61
N ALA A 59 -7.65 4.10 9.76
CA ALA A 59 -8.29 4.73 10.89
C ALA A 59 -7.46 5.95 11.32
N LEU A 60 -8.03 7.14 11.20
CA LEU A 60 -7.50 8.33 11.86
C LEU A 60 -7.39 7.99 13.34
N ASN A 61 -6.17 8.06 13.86
CA ASN A 61 -5.89 7.76 15.26
C ASN A 61 -6.79 8.66 16.13
N HIS A 62 -7.69 8.05 16.91
CA HIS A 62 -8.62 8.78 17.77
C HIS A 62 -7.92 9.70 18.80
N ARG A 63 -6.61 9.53 19.02
CA ARG A 63 -5.77 10.35 19.91
C ARG A 63 -5.21 11.62 19.25
N MET A 64 -5.36 11.80 17.94
CA MET A 64 -4.91 13.02 17.22
C MET A 64 -6.09 13.87 16.72
N ALA A 65 -7.30 13.65 17.23
CA ALA A 65 -8.48 14.41 16.80
C ALA A 65 -8.66 15.77 17.51
N ASP A 66 -7.90 16.03 18.58
CA ASP A 66 -8.12 17.18 19.47
C ASP A 66 -7.11 18.34 19.34
N SER A 67 -6.14 18.27 18.41
CA SER A 67 -5.11 19.31 18.28
C SER A 67 -5.46 20.47 17.34
N ASP A 68 -6.61 20.43 16.66
CA ASP A 68 -7.04 21.47 15.69
C ASP A 68 -8.14 22.41 16.21
N ARG A 69 -8.36 22.47 17.53
CA ARG A 69 -9.28 23.45 18.13
C ARG A 69 -8.51 24.42 19.03
N SER A 70 -7.95 25.46 18.41
CA SER A 70 -7.49 26.67 19.09
C SER A 70 -8.15 27.86 18.40
N ASP A 71 -9.20 28.38 19.04
CA ASP A 71 -9.76 29.73 18.85
C ASP A 71 -9.74 30.42 20.21
#